data_AF-A0A7S3XN98-F1
#
_entry.id   AF-A0A7S3XN98-F1
#
_cell.length_a   1.000
_cell.length_b   1.000
_cell.length_c   1.000
_cell.angle_alpha   90.00
_cell.angle_beta   90.00
_cell.angle_gamma   90.00
#
_symmetry.space_group_name_H-M   'P 1'
#
loop_
_entity.id
_entity.type
_entity.pdbx_description
1 polymer ?
#
loop_
_entity_poly.entity_id
_entity_poly.type
_entity_poly.pdbx_seq_one_letter_code
_entity_poly.pdbx_strand_id
1 'polypeptide(L)'
;AELKAGALGGAADDDACTFVLVDFFDYESQATPLLRGARPKFDFATTYKVHVDDFFLRFLALEPLTLELNRNKGADFELLARCSVPLGGLLSSRPRLVLEREPLYSVRDGAVAGYVHVEVRMALPVAELWGLFLGRNPSERERLEAAAGAALPPAQKLTPSDEARLANELEVIVGGARGLPGSARRPYAHYKLLHFGDAFTDVVEEGGGRDPVFNHRKGFPVVTDKDLLRMLRRE
;
A
#
# COMPACT_ATOMS: atom_id res chain seq x y z
N ALA A 1 14.26 2.38 -17.48
CA ALA A 1 13.91 1.24 -18.37
C ALA A 1 15.17 0.82 -19.13
N GLU A 2 15.28 -0.45 -19.51
CA GLU A 2 16.34 -0.98 -20.38
C GLU A 2 15.71 -1.35 -21.73
N LEU A 3 15.95 -0.58 -22.79
CA LEU A 3 15.42 -0.86 -24.13
C LEU A 3 16.33 -1.84 -24.87
N LYS A 4 15.74 -2.79 -25.59
CA LYS A 4 16.47 -3.72 -26.45
C LYS A 4 16.76 -3.07 -27.80
N ALA A 5 18.01 -3.24 -28.27
CA ALA A 5 18.40 -2.79 -29.59
C ALA A 5 17.63 -3.54 -30.70
N GLY A 6 17.14 -2.81 -31.70
CA GLY A 6 16.48 -3.39 -32.89
C GLY A 6 14.97 -3.64 -32.79
N ALA A 7 14.39 -3.75 -31.60
CA ALA A 7 12.96 -4.08 -31.43
C ALA A 7 12.01 -2.90 -31.70
N LEU A 8 12.52 -1.67 -31.75
CA LEU A 8 11.72 -0.44 -31.81
C LEU A 8 11.92 0.37 -33.11
N GLY A 9 12.41 -0.26 -34.18
CA GLY A 9 12.58 0.39 -35.49
C GLY A 9 13.34 1.73 -35.39
N GLY A 10 14.55 1.67 -34.83
CA GLY A 10 15.44 2.83 -34.69
C GLY A 10 15.48 3.49 -33.31
N ALA A 11 14.76 3.00 -32.27
CA ALA A 11 14.89 3.58 -30.91
C ALA A 11 16.13 3.12 -30.12
N ALA A 12 17.03 2.38 -30.78
CA ALA A 12 18.37 2.10 -30.27
C ALA A 12 19.39 3.17 -30.72
N ASP A 13 18.90 4.32 -31.22
CA ASP A 13 19.73 5.47 -31.53
C ASP A 13 20.05 6.20 -30.21
N ASP A 14 21.33 6.50 -29.98
CA ASP A 14 21.77 7.22 -28.79
C ASP A 14 21.14 8.63 -28.68
N ASP A 15 20.58 9.16 -29.77
CA ASP A 15 19.93 10.46 -29.84
C ASP A 15 18.40 10.45 -29.63
N ALA A 16 17.78 9.26 -29.50
CA ALA A 16 16.33 9.18 -29.31
C ALA A 16 15.90 9.74 -27.94
N CYS A 17 14.98 10.70 -27.95
CA CYS A 17 14.37 11.26 -26.75
C CYS A 17 13.08 10.49 -26.40
N THR A 18 13.02 9.89 -25.22
CA THR A 18 11.87 9.09 -24.77
C THR A 18 11.35 9.55 -23.41
N PHE A 19 10.07 9.31 -23.17
CA PHE A 19 9.40 9.52 -21.89
C PHE A 19 8.35 8.42 -21.69
N VAL A 20 7.90 8.24 -20.45
CA VAL A 20 6.84 7.28 -20.10
C VAL A 20 5.61 8.05 -19.64
N LEU A 21 4.45 7.69 -20.16
CA LEU A 21 3.16 8.08 -19.60
C LEU A 21 2.70 6.99 -18.62
N VAL A 22 2.28 7.43 -17.45
CA VAL A 22 1.76 6.61 -16.37
C VAL A 22 0.27 6.89 -16.26
N ASP A 23 -0.54 5.89 -16.60
CA ASP A 23 -2.00 5.98 -16.56
C ASP A 23 -2.56 5.09 -15.46
N PHE A 24 -3.19 5.72 -14.47
CA PHE A 24 -3.62 5.08 -13.23
C PHE A 24 -5.02 5.53 -12.83
N PHE A 25 -5.95 4.57 -12.80
CA PHE A 25 -7.30 4.74 -12.29
C PHE A 25 -8.05 5.87 -13.00
N ASP A 26 -8.70 6.78 -12.26
CA ASP A 26 -9.44 7.93 -12.78
C ASP A 26 -8.65 9.25 -12.71
N TYR A 27 -7.34 9.18 -12.45
CA TYR A 27 -6.48 10.35 -12.36
C TYR A 27 -5.95 10.79 -13.72
N GLU A 28 -5.53 12.05 -13.78
CA GLU A 28 -4.80 12.58 -14.94
C GLU A 28 -3.46 11.84 -15.13
N SER A 29 -3.23 11.38 -16.36
CA SER A 29 -2.01 10.66 -16.72
C SER A 29 -0.77 11.52 -16.50
N GLN A 30 0.26 10.92 -15.91
CA GLN A 30 1.51 11.62 -15.56
C GLN A 30 2.62 11.26 -16.53
N ALA A 31 3.42 12.25 -16.94
CA ALA A 31 4.56 12.03 -17.82
C ALA A 31 5.88 12.12 -17.05
N THR A 32 6.81 11.20 -17.33
CA THR A 32 8.20 11.35 -16.88
C THR A 32 8.89 12.48 -17.63
N PRO A 33 10.00 13.02 -17.11
CA PRO A 33 10.89 13.88 -17.89
C PRO A 33 11.33 13.19 -19.19
N LEU A 34 11.52 14.00 -20.23
CA LEU A 34 12.04 13.54 -21.52
C LEU A 34 13.56 13.30 -21.41
N LEU A 35 14.01 12.08 -21.67
CA LEU A 35 15.41 11.68 -21.56
C LEU A 35 15.96 11.13 -22.87
N ARG A 36 17.24 11.35 -23.12
CA ARG A 36 17.97 10.84 -24.29
C ARG A 36 18.63 9.48 -24.00
N GLY A 37 18.76 8.68 -25.06
CA GLY A 37 19.54 7.45 -25.09
C GLY A 37 18.73 6.18 -24.91
N ALA A 38 19.37 5.04 -25.18
CA ALA A 38 18.72 3.72 -25.19
C ALA A 38 18.42 3.12 -23.80
N ARG A 39 18.98 3.70 -22.72
CA ARG A 39 18.80 3.21 -21.34
C ARG A 39 18.38 4.35 -20.39
N PRO A 40 17.21 4.97 -20.62
CA PRO A 40 16.79 6.09 -19.79
C PRO A 40 16.51 5.66 -18.34
N LYS A 41 17.12 6.38 -17.41
CA LYS A 41 16.81 6.31 -15.97
C LYS A 41 15.88 7.45 -15.62
N PHE A 42 14.57 7.18 -15.70
CA PHE A 42 13.56 8.21 -15.47
C PHE A 42 13.51 8.69 -14.02
N ASP A 43 13.84 7.81 -13.06
CA ASP A 43 13.83 8.06 -11.61
C ASP A 43 12.61 8.89 -11.16
N PHE A 44 11.46 8.56 -11.75
CA PHE A 44 10.21 9.26 -11.59
C PHE A 44 9.35 8.57 -10.53
N ALA A 45 8.72 9.37 -9.67
CA ALA A 45 7.74 8.91 -8.71
C ALA A 45 6.53 9.85 -8.72
N THR A 46 5.34 9.28 -8.63
CA THR A 46 4.07 9.99 -8.50
C THR A 46 3.28 9.39 -7.33
N THR A 47 2.43 10.19 -6.69
CA THR A 47 1.62 9.77 -5.54
C THR A 47 0.20 10.29 -5.70
N TYR A 48 -0.78 9.39 -5.56
CA TYR A 48 -2.19 9.69 -5.72
C TYR A 48 -2.92 9.57 -4.38
N LYS A 49 -3.75 10.55 -4.04
CA LYS A 49 -4.62 10.49 -2.87
C LYS A 49 -5.93 9.80 -3.23
N VAL A 50 -5.97 8.49 -3.02
CA VAL A 50 -7.11 7.63 -3.36
C VAL A 50 -8.17 7.58 -2.26
N HIS A 51 -9.44 7.58 -2.67
CA HIS A 51 -10.53 7.15 -1.81
C HIS A 51 -10.72 5.64 -1.98
N VAL A 52 -10.66 4.88 -0.89
CA VAL A 52 -10.81 3.42 -0.95
C VAL A 52 -12.27 3.05 -0.81
N ASP A 53 -12.90 2.76 -1.94
CA ASP A 53 -14.27 2.26 -2.03
C ASP A 53 -14.33 0.92 -2.81
N ASP A 54 -15.53 0.41 -3.00
CA ASP A 54 -15.78 -0.85 -3.72
C ASP A 54 -15.30 -0.79 -5.18
N PHE A 55 -15.35 0.39 -5.82
CA PHE A 55 -14.88 0.58 -7.19
C PHE A 55 -13.35 0.53 -7.27
N PHE A 56 -12.65 1.21 -6.35
CA PHE A 56 -11.19 1.17 -6.27
C PHE A 56 -10.67 -0.23 -5.95
N LEU A 57 -11.30 -0.94 -5.00
CA LEU A 57 -10.93 -2.32 -4.68
C LEU A 57 -11.10 -3.27 -5.88
N ARG A 58 -12.19 -3.11 -6.63
CA ARG A 58 -12.44 -3.86 -7.86
C ARG A 58 -11.41 -3.51 -8.94
N PHE A 59 -11.09 -2.23 -9.11
CA PHE A 59 -10.06 -1.76 -10.04
C PHE A 59 -8.71 -2.44 -9.75
N LEU A 60 -8.24 -2.43 -8.50
CA LEU A 60 -6.98 -3.09 -8.13
C LEU A 60 -6.96 -4.59 -8.47
N ALA A 61 -8.10 -5.26 -8.44
CA ALA A 61 -8.20 -6.69 -8.74
C ALA A 61 -8.20 -6.99 -10.25
N LEU A 62 -8.79 -6.11 -11.07
CA LEU A 62 -9.10 -6.40 -12.47
C LEU A 62 -8.24 -5.62 -13.46
N GLU A 63 -7.92 -4.37 -13.14
CA GLU A 63 -7.30 -3.44 -14.07
C GLU A 63 -5.82 -3.25 -13.75
N PRO A 64 -4.96 -3.20 -14.77
CA PRO A 64 -3.55 -2.92 -14.59
C PRO A 64 -3.28 -1.41 -14.51
N LEU A 65 -2.16 -1.05 -13.90
CA LEU A 65 -1.50 0.22 -14.17
C LEU A 65 -0.87 0.16 -15.56
N THR A 66 -1.11 1.16 -16.40
CA THR A 66 -0.55 1.18 -17.77
C THR A 66 0.63 2.15 -17.86
N LEU A 67 1.73 1.65 -18.40
CA LEU A 67 2.94 2.42 -18.72
C LEU A 67 3.12 2.46 -20.23
N GLU A 68 3.14 3.65 -20.79
CA GLU A 68 3.31 3.86 -22.22
C GLU A 68 4.65 4.54 -22.50
N LEU A 69 5.56 3.84 -23.16
CA LEU A 69 6.82 4.39 -23.62
C LEU A 69 6.61 5.15 -24.92
N ASN A 70 6.87 6.45 -24.89
CA ASN A 70 6.70 7.35 -26.02
C ASN A 70 8.05 7.95 -26.44
N ARG A 71 8.20 8.19 -27.74
CA ARG A 71 9.35 8.88 -28.33
C ARG A 71 8.92 10.23 -28.86
N ASN A 72 9.70 11.26 -28.57
CA ASN A 72 9.50 12.57 -29.18
C ASN A 72 9.79 12.50 -30.69
N LYS A 73 8.86 13.03 -31.49
CA LYS A 73 8.97 13.19 -32.94
C LYS A 73 8.66 14.63 -33.35
N GLY A 74 9.54 15.56 -32.97
CA GLY A 74 9.41 16.97 -33.31
C GLY A 74 8.36 17.67 -32.46
N ALA A 75 7.22 18.01 -33.06
CA ALA A 75 6.09 18.65 -32.36
C ALA A 75 5.06 17.63 -31.83
N ASP A 76 5.28 16.34 -32.04
CA ASP A 76 4.38 15.26 -31.65
C ASP A 76 5.18 14.14 -30.95
N PHE A 77 4.50 13.08 -30.54
CA PHE A 77 5.10 11.88 -29.98
C PHE A 77 4.58 10.61 -30.64
N GLU A 78 5.39 9.57 -30.58
CA GLU A 78 5.07 8.25 -31.10
C GLU A 78 5.09 7.24 -29.96
N LEU A 79 3.98 6.53 -29.78
CA LEU A 79 3.91 5.39 -28.87
C LEU A 79 4.77 4.24 -29.41
N LEU A 80 5.76 3.82 -28.63
CA LEU A 80 6.70 2.77 -28.99
C LEU A 80 6.31 1.43 -28.37
N ALA A 81 6.01 1.42 -27.07
CA ALA A 81 5.74 0.20 -26.33
C ALA A 81 4.81 0.45 -25.14
N ARG A 82 4.15 -0.61 -24.68
CA ARG A 82 3.28 -0.61 -23.50
C ARG A 82 3.69 -1.68 -22.50
N CYS A 83 3.49 -1.41 -21.23
CA CYS A 83 3.61 -2.35 -20.13
C CYS A 83 2.36 -2.23 -19.26
N SER A 84 1.77 -3.37 -18.91
CA SER A 84 0.63 -3.46 -18.01
C SER A 84 1.10 -4.10 -16.71
N VAL A 85 0.99 -3.36 -15.61
CA VAL A 85 1.43 -3.77 -14.29
C VAL A 85 0.20 -4.22 -13.49
N PRO A 86 0.00 -5.53 -13.26
CA PRO A 86 -1.14 -6.02 -12.50
C PRO A 86 -1.10 -5.53 -11.05
N LEU A 87 -2.21 -4.98 -10.56
CA LEU A 87 -2.27 -4.32 -9.25
C LEU A 87 -2.79 -5.23 -8.12
N GLY A 88 -3.20 -6.46 -8.45
CA GLY A 88 -3.83 -7.39 -7.51
C GLY A 88 -3.01 -7.67 -6.25
N GLY A 89 -1.68 -7.66 -6.36
CA GLY A 89 -0.78 -7.81 -5.21
C GLY A 89 -0.96 -6.73 -4.12
N LEU A 90 -1.50 -5.56 -4.47
CA LEU A 90 -1.79 -4.47 -3.53
C LEU A 90 -2.99 -4.76 -2.62
N LEU A 91 -3.83 -5.73 -2.97
CA LEU A 91 -4.96 -6.18 -2.14
C LEU A 91 -4.53 -7.12 -1.01
N SER A 92 -3.26 -7.52 -0.98
CA SER A 92 -2.71 -8.33 0.10
C SER A 92 -2.49 -7.50 1.37
N SER A 93 -2.15 -8.16 2.48
CA SER A 93 -1.76 -7.44 3.71
C SER A 93 -0.49 -6.60 3.51
N ARG A 94 0.29 -6.85 2.46
CA ARG A 94 1.50 -6.10 2.11
C ARG A 94 1.24 -5.37 0.79
N PRO A 95 0.77 -4.13 0.81
CA PRO A 95 0.40 -3.43 -0.41
C PRO A 95 1.65 -2.83 -1.08
N ARG A 96 2.58 -3.70 -1.47
CA ARG A 96 3.82 -3.36 -2.16
C ARG A 96 4.07 -4.37 -3.27
N LEU A 97 4.31 -3.87 -4.46
CA LEU A 97 4.64 -4.60 -5.67
C LEU A 97 5.96 -4.09 -6.19
N VAL A 98 6.91 -4.99 -6.46
CA VAL A 98 8.18 -4.65 -7.13
C VAL A 98 8.36 -5.60 -8.30
N LEU A 99 8.47 -5.02 -9.48
CA LEU A 99 8.72 -5.72 -10.73
C LEU A 99 10.07 -5.24 -11.26
N GLU A 100 11.13 -6.00 -10.99
CA GLU A 100 12.51 -5.64 -11.34
C GLU A 100 12.76 -5.53 -12.85
N ARG A 101 12.08 -6.38 -13.63
CA ARG A 101 12.28 -6.51 -15.08
C ARG A 101 10.96 -6.82 -15.80
N GLU A 102 9.98 -5.93 -15.68
CA GLU A 102 8.70 -6.11 -16.37
C GLU A 102 8.84 -5.80 -17.87
N PRO A 103 8.41 -6.68 -18.79
CA PRO A 103 8.53 -6.45 -20.23
C PRO A 103 7.66 -5.28 -20.71
N LEU A 104 8.27 -4.45 -21.56
CA LEU A 104 7.59 -3.50 -22.43
C LEU A 104 7.37 -4.16 -23.79
N TYR A 105 6.13 -4.23 -24.25
CA TYR A 105 5.75 -4.81 -25.53
C TYR A 105 5.59 -3.73 -26.59
N SER A 106 6.30 -3.87 -27.70
CA SER A 106 6.21 -3.00 -28.86
C SER A 106 4.79 -2.98 -29.41
N VAL A 107 4.27 -1.79 -29.69
CA VAL A 107 2.93 -1.66 -30.30
C VAL A 107 2.91 -1.99 -31.79
N ARG A 108 4.08 -2.12 -32.43
CA ARG A 108 4.19 -2.41 -33.86
C ARG A 108 4.07 -3.90 -34.17
N ASP A 109 4.73 -4.75 -33.37
CA ASP A 109 4.91 -6.18 -33.65
C ASP A 109 4.65 -7.08 -32.43
N GLY A 110 4.34 -6.50 -31.26
CA GLY A 110 4.12 -7.24 -30.02
C GLY A 110 5.38 -7.85 -29.42
N ALA A 111 6.56 -7.60 -30.00
CA ALA A 111 7.82 -8.11 -29.47
C ALA A 111 8.23 -7.36 -28.20
N VAL A 112 9.05 -7.98 -27.36
CA VAL A 112 9.61 -7.31 -26.16
C VAL A 112 10.59 -6.23 -26.61
N ALA A 113 10.15 -4.98 -26.48
CA ALA A 113 10.89 -3.77 -26.79
C ALA A 113 11.94 -3.41 -25.73
N GLY A 114 11.72 -3.85 -24.49
CA GLY A 114 12.60 -3.54 -23.37
C GLY A 114 12.03 -4.05 -22.05
N TYR A 115 12.64 -3.62 -20.96
CA TYR A 115 12.20 -3.93 -19.59
C TYR A 115 12.12 -2.66 -18.76
N VAL A 116 11.20 -2.62 -17.81
CA VAL A 116 11.06 -1.54 -16.85
C VAL A 116 11.14 -2.09 -15.43
N HIS A 117 11.78 -1.33 -14.55
CA HIS A 117 11.71 -1.55 -13.12
C HIS A 117 10.58 -0.69 -12.57
N VAL A 118 9.60 -1.30 -11.92
CA VAL A 118 8.43 -0.61 -11.38
C VAL A 118 8.25 -1.02 -9.92
N GLU A 119 8.07 -0.02 -9.06
CA GLU A 119 7.63 -0.22 -7.69
C GLU A 119 6.32 0.53 -7.47
N VAL A 120 5.30 -0.20 -7.01
CA VAL A 120 4.00 0.37 -6.63
C VAL A 120 3.73 0.01 -5.18
N ARG A 121 3.30 0.99 -4.39
CA ARG A 121 2.97 0.77 -2.98
C ARG A 121 1.78 1.61 -2.54
N MET A 122 0.98 1.08 -1.63
CA MET A 122 -0.05 1.87 -0.94
C MET A 122 0.42 2.31 0.43
N ALA A 123 -0.10 3.44 0.91
CA ALA A 123 0.19 3.98 2.23
C ALA A 123 -0.30 3.05 3.35
N LEU A 124 -1.51 2.52 3.21
CA LEU A 124 -2.19 1.64 4.17
C LEU A 124 -2.64 0.35 3.48
N PRO A 125 -2.59 -0.81 4.16
CA PRO A 125 -3.11 -2.06 3.63
C PRO A 125 -4.64 -2.04 3.53
N VAL A 126 -5.19 -2.68 2.49
CA VAL A 126 -6.64 -2.77 2.25
C VAL A 126 -7.17 -4.21 2.28
N ALA A 127 -6.37 -5.18 2.73
CA ALA A 127 -6.73 -6.61 2.72
C ALA A 127 -8.04 -6.92 3.46
N GLU A 128 -8.33 -6.21 4.55
CA GLU A 128 -9.58 -6.40 5.28
C GLU A 128 -10.78 -5.82 4.54
N LEU A 129 -10.62 -4.62 3.97
CA LEU A 129 -11.64 -3.99 3.12
C LEU A 129 -11.91 -4.85 1.89
N TRP A 130 -10.88 -5.45 1.32
CA TRP A 130 -10.97 -6.44 0.25
C TRP A 130 -11.78 -7.67 0.68
N GLY A 131 -11.48 -8.23 1.85
CA GLY A 131 -12.24 -9.36 2.40
C GLY A 131 -13.72 -9.04 2.66
N LEU A 132 -14.01 -7.84 3.17
CA LEU A 132 -15.38 -7.35 3.37
C LEU A 132 -16.10 -7.11 2.04
N PHE A 133 -15.40 -6.55 1.05
CA PHE A 133 -15.92 -6.37 -0.31
C PHE A 133 -16.27 -7.71 -0.97
N LEU A 134 -15.39 -8.71 -0.90
CA LEU A 134 -15.67 -10.05 -1.41
C LEU A 134 -16.83 -10.73 -0.67
N GLY A 135 -16.96 -10.50 0.64
CA GLY A 135 -18.09 -10.99 1.43
C GLY A 135 -19.43 -10.37 1.01
N ARG A 136 -19.43 -9.11 0.57
CA ARG A 136 -20.61 -8.42 0.02
C ARG A 136 -20.92 -8.82 -1.42
N ASN A 137 -19.94 -9.34 -2.16
CA ASN A 137 -20.04 -9.69 -3.59
C ASN A 137 -19.69 -11.18 -3.85
N PRO A 138 -20.45 -12.14 -3.29
CA PRO A 138 -20.11 -13.56 -3.35
C PRO A 138 -20.13 -14.14 -4.77
N SER A 139 -20.95 -13.60 -5.68
CA SER A 139 -21.03 -14.05 -7.07
C SER A 139 -19.78 -13.72 -7.90
N GLU A 140 -19.04 -12.69 -7.51
CA GLU A 140 -17.87 -12.21 -8.25
C GLU A 140 -16.55 -12.64 -7.62
N ARG A 141 -16.63 -13.18 -6.40
CA ARG A 141 -15.48 -13.51 -5.56
C ARG A 141 -14.42 -14.33 -6.27
N GLU A 142 -14.82 -15.44 -6.90
CA GLU A 142 -13.88 -16.35 -7.56
C GLU A 142 -13.12 -15.66 -8.69
N ARG A 143 -13.82 -14.91 -9.54
CA ARG A 143 -13.22 -14.13 -10.63
C ARG A 143 -12.24 -13.08 -10.11
N LEU A 144 -12.63 -12.37 -9.06
CA LEU A 144 -11.84 -11.30 -8.45
C LEU A 144 -10.59 -11.82 -7.74
N GLU A 145 -10.71 -12.91 -6.97
CA GLU A 145 -9.58 -13.58 -6.32
C GLU A 145 -8.62 -14.17 -7.36
N ALA A 146 -9.14 -14.77 -8.44
CA ALA A 146 -8.32 -15.28 -9.54
C ALA A 146 -7.53 -14.17 -10.24
N ALA A 147 -8.18 -13.05 -10.56
CA ALA A 147 -7.53 -11.90 -11.21
C ALA A 147 -6.48 -11.25 -10.28
N ALA A 148 -6.81 -11.05 -9.01
CA ALA A 148 -5.88 -10.50 -8.04
C ALA A 148 -4.67 -11.42 -7.75
N GLY A 149 -4.90 -12.74 -7.74
CA GLY A 149 -3.88 -13.75 -7.46
C GLY A 149 -2.91 -14.00 -8.61
N ALA A 150 -3.34 -13.83 -9.86
CA ALA A 150 -2.48 -13.97 -11.04
C ALA A 150 -1.32 -12.95 -11.06
N ALA A 151 -1.42 -11.88 -10.28
CA ALA A 151 -0.48 -10.77 -10.18
C ALA A 151 0.64 -10.95 -9.15
N LEU A 152 0.68 -12.04 -8.38
CA LEU A 152 1.59 -12.17 -7.25
C LEU A 152 2.99 -12.69 -7.68
N PRO A 153 4.05 -11.86 -7.63
CA PRO A 153 5.42 -12.38 -7.60
C PRO A 153 5.65 -13.19 -6.30
N PRO A 154 6.67 -14.07 -6.25
CA PRO A 154 6.95 -14.87 -5.06
C PRO A 154 7.08 -13.98 -3.81
N ALA A 155 6.47 -14.42 -2.71
CA ALA A 155 6.30 -13.67 -1.47
C ALA A 155 7.59 -12.95 -1.02
N GLN A 156 7.60 -11.62 -1.12
CA GLN A 156 8.69 -10.80 -0.57
C GLN A 156 8.64 -10.81 0.95
N LYS A 157 9.79 -11.06 1.61
CA LYS A 157 9.93 -11.01 3.07
C LYS A 157 9.62 -9.61 3.60
N LEU A 158 8.95 -9.51 4.76
CA LEU A 158 8.67 -8.24 5.43
C LEU A 158 9.98 -7.52 5.71
N THR A 159 10.02 -6.23 5.41
CA THR A 159 11.00 -5.35 6.03
C THR A 159 10.44 -4.82 7.35
N PRO A 160 11.28 -4.47 8.33
CA PRO A 160 10.83 -3.85 9.59
C PRO A 160 9.99 -2.57 9.37
N SER A 161 10.22 -1.87 8.26
CA SER A 161 9.42 -0.70 7.87
C SER A 161 8.02 -1.06 7.38
N ASP A 162 7.83 -2.24 6.80
CA ASP A 162 6.50 -2.69 6.38
C ASP A 162 5.69 -3.13 7.60
N GLU A 163 6.30 -3.84 8.56
CA GLU A 163 5.64 -4.25 9.81
C GLU A 163 5.13 -3.05 10.61
N ALA A 164 5.95 -2.01 10.76
CA ALA A 164 5.55 -0.78 11.45
C ALA A 164 4.35 -0.06 10.80
N ARG A 165 4.18 -0.20 9.47
CA ARG A 165 3.09 0.44 8.72
C ARG A 165 1.79 -0.37 8.68
N LEU A 166 1.88 -1.68 8.96
CA LEU A 166 0.70 -2.54 9.15
C LEU A 166 0.08 -2.40 10.56
N ALA A 167 0.78 -1.74 11.49
CA ALA A 167 0.29 -1.50 12.84
C ALA A 167 -0.47 -0.17 12.91
N ASN A 168 -1.72 -0.24 13.35
CA ASN A 168 -2.45 0.90 13.91
C ASN A 168 -1.94 1.19 15.33
N GLU A 169 -2.17 2.38 15.85
CA GLU A 169 -1.86 2.71 17.24
C GLU A 169 -3.15 2.79 18.06
N LEU A 170 -3.29 1.91 19.06
CA LEU A 170 -4.38 1.95 20.03
C LEU A 170 -3.86 2.63 21.30
N GLU A 171 -4.40 3.80 21.61
CA GLU A 171 -4.06 4.53 22.84
C GLU A 171 -5.04 4.19 23.96
N VAL A 172 -4.52 3.71 25.09
CA VAL A 172 -5.29 3.54 26.33
C VAL A 172 -5.04 4.73 27.24
N ILE A 173 -6.11 5.43 27.59
CA ILE A 173 -6.09 6.57 28.51
C ILE A 173 -6.80 6.17 29.80
N VAL A 174 -6.06 6.12 30.91
CA VAL A 174 -6.62 5.90 32.24
C VAL A 174 -6.71 7.25 32.94
N GLY A 175 -7.89 7.86 32.90
CA GLY A 175 -8.12 9.19 33.49
C GLY A 175 -8.15 9.16 35.02
N GLY A 176 -8.89 8.23 35.62
CA GLY A 176 -9.09 8.16 37.06
C GLY A 176 -10.09 7.07 37.45
N ALA A 177 -10.28 6.88 38.76
CA ALA A 177 -11.36 6.06 39.31
C ALA A 177 -12.25 6.90 40.22
N ARG A 178 -13.46 6.42 40.51
CA ARG A 178 -14.38 7.08 41.45
C ARG A 178 -15.00 6.08 42.42
N GLY A 179 -15.27 6.50 43.65
CA GLY A 179 -15.98 5.72 44.66
C GLY A 179 -15.25 4.46 45.15
N LEU A 180 -13.91 4.43 45.12
CA LEU A 180 -13.13 3.26 45.55
C LEU A 180 -13.45 2.86 47.00
N PRO A 181 -13.55 1.54 47.30
CA PRO A 181 -13.81 1.06 48.65
C PRO A 181 -12.58 1.22 49.55
N GLY A 182 -12.79 1.75 50.76
CA GLY A 182 -11.73 2.04 51.74
C GLY A 182 -10.98 3.36 51.49
N SER A 183 -10.06 3.72 52.40
CA SER A 183 -9.11 4.81 52.17
C SER A 183 -7.91 4.25 51.40
N ALA A 184 -8.03 4.08 50.08
CA ALA A 184 -6.90 3.68 49.26
C ALA A 184 -5.82 4.77 49.36
N ARG A 185 -4.77 4.52 50.14
CA ARG A 185 -3.73 5.53 50.40
C ARG A 185 -2.85 5.76 49.17
N ARG A 186 -2.67 4.72 48.34
CA ARG A 186 -1.77 4.72 47.17
C ARG A 186 -2.35 3.93 46.00
N PRO A 187 -3.45 4.39 45.38
CA PRO A 187 -4.08 3.68 44.27
C PRO A 187 -3.23 3.75 42.99
N TYR A 188 -3.27 2.70 42.19
CA TYR A 188 -2.77 2.62 40.82
C TYR A 188 -3.71 1.70 40.03
N ALA A 189 -3.71 1.83 38.70
CA ALA A 189 -4.41 0.89 37.84
C ALA A 189 -3.41 -0.03 37.13
N HIS A 190 -3.72 -1.32 37.11
CA HIS A 190 -3.07 -2.32 36.28
C HIS A 190 -4.05 -2.77 35.21
N TYR A 191 -3.57 -2.85 33.97
CA TYR A 191 -4.36 -3.37 32.87
C TYR A 191 -3.46 -4.13 31.90
N LYS A 192 -4.08 -5.07 31.19
CA LYS A 192 -3.44 -5.85 30.15
C LYS A 192 -4.27 -5.76 28.88
N LEU A 193 -3.62 -5.37 27.80
CA LEU A 193 -4.24 -5.26 26.50
C LEU A 193 -3.64 -6.33 25.59
N LEU A 194 -4.48 -7.22 25.06
CA LEU A 194 -4.07 -8.27 24.11
C LEU A 194 -2.86 -9.11 24.61
N HIS A 195 -1.88 -9.29 23.73
CA HIS A 195 -0.60 -9.97 23.95
C HIS A 195 0.49 -9.01 24.44
N PHE A 196 0.18 -7.72 24.65
CA PHE A 196 1.14 -6.79 25.23
C PHE A 196 1.39 -7.11 26.70
N GLY A 197 2.58 -6.73 27.16
CA GLY A 197 2.94 -6.82 28.56
C GLY A 197 2.02 -5.99 29.44
N ASP A 198 2.01 -6.32 30.73
CA ASP A 198 1.24 -5.59 31.73
C ASP A 198 1.57 -4.09 31.71
N ALA A 199 0.55 -3.26 31.86
CA ALA A 199 0.66 -1.83 31.95
C ALA A 199 0.17 -1.35 33.30
N PHE A 200 0.93 -0.42 33.88
CA PHE A 200 0.67 0.16 35.18
C PHE A 200 0.61 1.67 35.04
N THR A 201 -0.32 2.30 35.73
CA THR A 201 -0.26 3.74 35.97
C THR A 201 0.76 4.02 37.07
N ASP A 202 1.20 5.27 37.15
CA ASP A 202 1.91 5.73 38.34
C ASP A 202 1.04 5.58 39.59
N VAL A 203 1.72 5.42 40.73
CA VAL A 203 1.07 5.32 42.02
C VAL A 203 0.74 6.73 42.52
N VAL A 204 -0.52 6.97 42.87
CA VAL A 204 -0.94 8.25 43.43
C VAL A 204 -0.50 8.33 44.89
N GLU A 205 0.53 9.13 45.19
CA GLU A 205 1.18 9.20 46.50
C GLU A 205 0.29 9.77 47.62
N GLU A 206 -0.40 10.90 47.39
CA GLU A 206 -1.24 11.58 48.38
C GLU A 206 -2.44 12.29 47.72
N GLY A 207 -3.60 12.28 48.37
CA GLY A 207 -4.81 13.00 47.92
C GLY A 207 -5.77 12.26 46.98
N GLY A 208 -5.47 11.02 46.58
CA GLY A 208 -6.32 10.24 45.67
C GLY A 208 -7.67 9.82 46.28
N GLY A 209 -7.74 9.65 47.60
CA GLY A 209 -8.98 9.34 48.32
C GLY A 209 -9.76 8.18 47.69
N ARG A 210 -11.07 8.36 47.54
CA ARG A 210 -11.95 7.43 46.82
C ARG A 210 -11.97 7.68 45.31
N ASP A 211 -11.42 8.81 44.86
CA ASP A 211 -11.59 9.33 43.50
C ASP A 211 -10.24 9.73 42.87
N PRO A 212 -9.27 8.80 42.71
CA PRO A 212 -7.94 9.13 42.23
C PRO A 212 -7.92 9.50 40.75
N VAL A 213 -7.04 10.41 40.39
CA VAL A 213 -6.74 10.80 39.01
C VAL A 213 -5.39 10.22 38.62
N PHE A 214 -5.34 9.46 37.52
CA PHE A 214 -4.14 8.76 37.06
C PHE A 214 -3.47 9.47 35.87
N ASN A 215 -4.23 10.17 35.02
CA ASN A 215 -3.75 10.86 33.80
C ASN A 215 -2.76 10.04 32.95
N HIS A 216 -2.94 8.72 32.92
CA HIS A 216 -2.03 7.82 32.25
C HIS A 216 -2.41 7.63 30.80
N ARG A 217 -1.42 7.64 29.91
CA ARG A 217 -1.60 7.40 28.46
C ARG A 217 -0.55 6.42 28.00
N LYS A 218 -0.96 5.40 27.26
CA LYS A 218 -0.03 4.44 26.65
C LYS A 218 -0.55 4.00 25.29
N GLY A 219 0.27 4.22 24.26
CA GLY A 219 0.06 3.71 22.91
C GLY A 219 0.52 2.26 22.79
N PHE A 220 -0.24 1.47 22.04
CA PHE A 220 0.09 0.08 21.70
C PHE A 220 0.02 -0.09 20.18
N PRO A 221 1.09 -0.55 19.52
CA PRO A 221 1.08 -0.80 18.09
C PRO A 221 0.33 -2.09 17.79
N VAL A 222 -0.91 -2.00 17.31
CA VAL A 222 -1.77 -3.15 17.04
C VAL A 222 -1.90 -3.40 15.55
N VAL A 223 -1.61 -4.61 15.10
CA VAL A 223 -1.92 -5.03 13.74
C VAL A 223 -3.44 -5.21 13.62
N THR A 224 -4.04 -4.67 12.55
CA THR A 224 -5.47 -4.88 12.31
C THR A 224 -5.66 -6.31 11.80
N ASP A 225 -6.21 -7.15 12.66
CA ASP A 225 -6.54 -8.53 12.35
C ASP A 225 -7.97 -8.88 12.79
N LYS A 226 -8.44 -10.06 12.38
CA LYS A 226 -9.79 -10.53 12.68
C LYS A 226 -10.06 -10.67 14.19
N ASP A 227 -9.03 -10.90 15.01
CA ASP A 227 -9.20 -11.10 16.44
C ASP A 227 -9.35 -9.75 17.17
N LEU A 228 -8.56 -8.75 16.79
CA LEU A 228 -8.73 -7.36 17.21
C LEU A 228 -10.14 -6.85 16.88
N LEU A 229 -10.59 -7.05 15.63
CA LEU A 229 -11.91 -6.59 15.19
C LEU A 229 -13.07 -7.28 15.92
N ARG A 230 -12.94 -8.58 16.24
CA ARG A 230 -13.95 -9.29 17.03
C ARG A 230 -14.02 -8.78 18.47
N MET A 231 -12.88 -8.44 19.06
CA MET A 231 -12.81 -7.88 20.40
C MET A 231 -13.46 -6.50 20.44
N LEU A 232 -13.13 -5.61 19.50
CA LEU A 232 -13.70 -4.25 19.43
C LEU A 232 -15.22 -4.23 19.19
N ARG A 233 -15.80 -5.27 18.58
CA ARG A 233 -17.25 -5.39 18.37
C ARG A 233 -18.03 -5.91 19.59
N ARG A 234 -17.34 -6.36 20.64
CA ARG A 234 -17.96 -7.02 21.81
C ARG A 234 -18.27 -6.08 22.98
N GLU A 235 -18.07 -4.78 22.81
CA GLU A 235 -18.49 -3.71 23.74
C GLU A 235 -19.50 -2.79 23.05
#